data_AF-A0A3M1DFA8-F1
#
_entry.id   AF-A0A3M1DFA8-F1
#
_cell.length_a   1.000
_cell.length_b   1.000
_cell.length_c   1.000
_cell.angle_alpha   90.00
_cell.angle_beta   90.00
_cell.angle_gamma   90.00
#
_symmetry.space_group_name_H-M   'P 1'
#
loop_
_entity.id
_entity.type
_entity.pdbx_description
1 polymer ?
#
loop_
_entity_poly.entity_id
_entity_poly.type
_entity_poly.pdbx_seq_one_letter_code
_entity_poly.pdbx_strand_id
1 'polypeptide(L)'
;MVKCSFSGKEIPPGTGIMYVKKDGKVLWFLNSKAQKNYLLGRKARDRLWTADGQAAKRARMAALQHEKAPAETASSKPAAPAKKQVTPRKKTVGEPAKTPAKKTAKKAPAKKASGKTRRTPQKETKER
;
A
#
# COMPACT_ATOMS: atom_id res chain seq x y z
N MET A 1 2.88 -9.86 6.68
CA MET A 1 1.89 -8.78 6.87
C MET A 1 1.62 -8.13 5.52
N VAL A 2 0.36 -7.92 5.12
CA VAL A 2 0.05 -7.26 3.84
C VAL A 2 0.04 -5.74 4.04
N LYS A 3 0.59 -4.97 3.10
CA LYS A 3 0.62 -3.51 3.17
C LYS A 3 -0.51 -2.93 2.33
N CYS A 4 -1.15 -1.88 2.84
CA CYS A 4 -2.19 -1.16 2.11
C CYS A 4 -1.59 -0.42 0.91
N SER A 5 -2.11 -0.67 -0.28
CA SER A 5 -1.64 -0.09 -1.54
C SER A 5 -1.84 1.42 -1.64
N PHE A 6 -2.73 2.01 -0.83
CA PHE A 6 -3.00 3.46 -0.84
C PHE A 6 -2.38 4.20 0.34
N SER A 7 -2.53 3.69 1.56
CA SER A 7 -2.04 4.38 2.75
C SER A 7 -0.61 4.02 3.13
N GLY A 8 -0.08 2.89 2.63
CA GLY A 8 1.22 2.36 3.00
C GLY A 8 1.28 1.79 4.43
N LYS A 9 0.15 1.73 5.15
CA LYS A 9 0.06 1.14 6.49
C LYS A 9 -0.05 -0.37 6.41
N GLU A 10 0.40 -1.06 7.45
CA GLU A 10 0.23 -2.50 7.58
C GLU A 10 -1.23 -2.87 7.85
N ILE A 11 -1.68 -3.98 7.26
CA ILE A 11 -3.03 -4.51 7.39
C ILE A 11 -2.99 -5.69 8.37
N PRO A 12 -3.71 -5.59 9.51
CA PRO A 12 -3.90 -6.72 10.41
C PRO A 12 -4.64 -7.88 9.71
N PRO A 13 -4.34 -9.14 10.04
CA PRO A 13 -5.06 -10.28 9.48
C PRO A 13 -6.55 -10.21 9.80
N GLY A 14 -7.40 -10.62 8.86
CA GLY A 14 -8.86 -10.56 9.00
C GLY A 14 -9.46 -9.15 8.85
N THR A 15 -8.65 -8.13 8.60
CA THR A 15 -9.10 -6.75 8.36
C THR A 15 -8.75 -6.30 6.94
N GLY A 16 -9.51 -5.33 6.42
CA GLY A 16 -9.24 -4.70 5.14
C GLY A 16 -10.12 -5.24 4.01
N ILE A 17 -9.86 -4.74 2.81
CA ILE A 17 -10.65 -5.01 1.61
C ILE A 17 -9.69 -5.37 0.48
N MET A 18 -9.99 -6.47 -0.21
CA MET A 18 -9.32 -6.86 -1.43
C MET A 18 -10.09 -6.28 -2.62
N TYR A 19 -9.41 -5.52 -3.49
CA TYR A 19 -9.98 -4.92 -4.69
C TYR A 19 -9.24 -5.43 -5.92
N VAL A 20 -9.96 -6.10 -6.81
CA VAL A 20 -9.42 -6.63 -8.06
C VAL A 20 -9.77 -5.69 -9.19
N LYS A 21 -8.76 -5.22 -9.93
CA LYS A 21 -8.93 -4.42 -11.13
C LYS A 21 -9.37 -5.27 -12.32
N LYS A 22 -9.93 -4.60 -13.34
CA LYS A 22 -10.18 -5.21 -14.66
C LYS A 22 -8.92 -5.82 -15.27
N ASP A 23 -7.76 -5.19 -15.04
CA ASP A 23 -6.45 -5.68 -15.49
C ASP A 23 -5.93 -6.90 -14.70
N GLY A 24 -6.70 -7.44 -13.75
CA GLY A 24 -6.30 -8.54 -12.86
C GLY A 24 -5.41 -8.14 -11.68
N LYS A 25 -4.96 -6.88 -11.60
CA LYS A 25 -4.15 -6.38 -10.48
C LYS A 25 -4.96 -6.37 -9.18
N VAL A 26 -4.42 -6.99 -8.13
CA VAL A 26 -5.01 -7.02 -6.79
C VAL A 26 -4.44 -5.88 -5.94
N LEU A 27 -5.32 -5.05 -5.40
CA LEU A 27 -5.02 -3.96 -4.48
C LEU A 27 -5.59 -4.28 -3.10
N TRP A 28 -4.81 -4.03 -2.06
CA TRP A 28 -5.24 -4.25 -0.68
C TRP A 28 -5.45 -2.92 0.02
N PHE A 29 -6.59 -2.77 0.69
CA PHE A 29 -6.92 -1.56 1.44
C PHE A 29 -7.14 -1.87 2.91
N LEU A 30 -6.61 -1.01 3.78
CA LEU A 30 -6.82 -1.13 5.23
C LEU A 30 -8.29 -0.88 5.64
N ASN A 31 -8.97 0.06 4.97
CA ASN A 31 -10.32 0.49 5.31
C ASN A 31 -11.03 1.17 4.14
N SER A 32 -12.33 1.46 4.30
CA SER A 32 -13.14 2.14 3.27
C SER A 32 -12.65 3.57 2.96
N LYS A 33 -11.95 4.25 3.87
CA LYS A 33 -11.36 5.58 3.60
C LYS A 33 -10.29 5.49 2.52
N ALA A 34 -9.41 4.49 2.60
CA ALA A 34 -8.37 4.24 1.60
C ALA A 34 -9.00 3.83 0.26
N GLN A 35 -9.95 2.90 0.28
CA GLN A 35 -10.65 2.46 -0.94
C GLN A 35 -11.37 3.62 -1.64
N LYS A 36 -12.15 4.43 -0.91
CA LYS A 36 -12.87 5.58 -1.49
C LYS A 36 -11.92 6.60 -2.11
N ASN A 37 -10.80 6.92 -1.45
CA ASN A 37 -9.83 7.86 -2.04
C ASN A 37 -9.20 7.31 -3.32
N TYR A 38 -8.94 6.00 -3.36
CA TYR A 38 -8.45 5.32 -4.56
C TYR A 38 -9.48 5.39 -5.70
N LEU A 39 -10.76 5.11 -5.41
CA LEU A 39 -11.84 5.16 -6.40
C LEU A 39 -12.14 6.59 -6.88
N LEU A 40 -11.92 7.61 -6.04
CA LEU A 40 -12.00 9.02 -6.42
C LEU A 40 -10.82 9.49 -7.30
N GLY A 41 -9.90 8.59 -7.69
CA GLY A 41 -8.74 8.93 -8.52
C GLY A 41 -7.70 9.80 -7.81
N ARG A 42 -7.76 9.92 -6.48
CA ARG A 42 -6.77 10.68 -5.71
C ARG A 42 -5.46 9.89 -5.67
N LYS A 43 -4.33 10.58 -5.79
CA LYS A 43 -3.01 9.95 -5.64
C LYS A 43 -2.61 9.92 -4.18
N ALA A 44 -1.96 8.84 -3.74
CA ALA A 44 -1.49 8.69 -2.36
C ALA A 44 -0.46 9.77 -1.98
N ARG A 45 0.40 10.17 -2.93
CA ARG A 45 1.45 11.19 -2.75
C ARG A 45 0.94 12.57 -2.37
N ASP A 46 -0.29 12.91 -2.74
CA ASP A 46 -0.87 14.24 -2.46
C ASP A 46 -1.52 14.30 -1.06
N ARG A 47 -1.53 13.18 -0.33
CA ARG A 47 -2.24 13.06 0.96
C ARG A 47 -1.26 12.92 2.11
N LEU A 48 -1.17 13.95 2.93
CA LEU A 48 -0.26 14.02 4.09
C LEU A 48 -0.45 12.90 5.14
N TRP A 49 -1.60 12.22 5.15
CA TRP A 49 -1.89 11.14 6.09
C TRP A 49 -1.43 9.75 5.60
N THR A 50 -1.00 9.63 4.34
CA THR A 50 -0.43 8.40 3.78
C THR A 50 1.08 8.40 3.99
N ALA A 51 1.69 7.21 4.04
CA ALA A 51 3.14 7.09 4.12
C ALA A 51 3.82 7.77 2.90
N ASP A 52 3.26 7.57 1.71
CA ASP A 52 3.79 8.15 0.47
C ASP A 52 3.72 9.68 0.45
N GLY A 53 2.66 10.28 0.98
CA GLY A 53 2.54 11.73 1.05
C GLY A 53 3.52 12.36 2.05
N GLN A 54 3.79 11.67 3.16
CA GLN A 54 4.84 12.09 4.09
C GLN A 54 6.23 11.95 3.47
N ALA A 55 6.48 10.84 2.77
CA ALA A 55 7.74 10.61 2.06
C ALA A 55 7.97 11.66 0.97
N ALA A 56 6.94 11.99 0.19
CA ALA A 56 7.02 13.04 -0.84
C ALA A 56 7.29 14.42 -0.23
N LYS A 57 6.62 14.76 0.89
CA LYS A 57 6.90 16.00 1.62
C LYS A 57 8.35 16.04 2.12
N ARG A 58 8.84 14.95 2.73
CA ARG A 58 10.22 14.85 3.22
C ARG A 58 11.23 14.98 2.07
N ALA A 59 11.01 14.28 0.96
CA ALA A 59 11.85 14.37 -0.23
C ALA A 59 11.90 15.79 -0.80
N ARG A 60 10.74 16.47 -0.89
CA ARG A 60 10.67 17.87 -1.30
C ARG A 60 11.45 18.79 -0.35
N MET A 61 11.31 18.60 0.96
CA MET A 61 12.04 19.39 1.95
C MET A 61 13.55 19.15 1.87
N ALA A 62 13.99 17.91 1.68
CA ALA A 62 15.40 17.56 1.53
C ALA A 62 16.00 18.16 0.25
N ALA A 63 15.26 18.16 -0.86
CA ALA A 63 15.70 18.80 -2.11
C ALA A 63 15.90 20.30 -1.93
N LEU A 64 14.98 20.99 -1.24
CA LEU A 64 15.11 22.41 -0.92
C LEU A 64 16.30 22.72 0.00
N GLN A 65 16.66 21.79 0.89
CA GLN A 65 17.82 21.94 1.77
C GLN A 65 19.16 21.78 1.02
N HIS A 66 19.23 20.87 0.04
CA HIS A 66 20.44 20.67 -0.76
C HIS A 66 20.77 21.89 -1.64
N GLU A 67 19.76 22.56 -2.19
CA GLU A 67 20.00 23.79 -2.99
C GLU A 67 20.45 24.98 -2.16
N LYS A 68 20.22 24.96 -0.84
CA LYS A 68 20.60 26.05 0.07
C LYS A 68 22.03 25.93 0.61
N ALA A 69 22.76 24.86 0.26
CA ALA A 69 24.13 24.59 0.71
C ALA A 69 25.12 24.43 -0.46
N PRO A 70 25.56 25.53 -1.11
CA PRO A 70 26.87 25.56 -1.75
C PRO A 70 27.85 26.45 -0.95
N ALA A 71 29.11 26.00 -0.87
CA ALA A 71 30.23 26.40 0.01
C ALA A 71 30.14 25.69 1.38
N GLU A 72 30.75 24.54 1.63
CA GLU A 72 32.18 24.21 1.50
C GLU A 72 32.36 22.71 1.18
N THR A 73 33.59 22.31 0.82
CA THR A 73 34.05 20.96 0.42
C THR A 73 34.05 20.65 -1.09
N ALA A 74 34.72 21.54 -1.84
CA ALA A 74 35.51 21.13 -3.00
C ALA A 74 37.00 21.36 -2.69
N SER A 75 37.63 20.46 -1.94
CA SER A 75 39.08 20.25 -2.05
C SER A 75 39.47 18.88 -1.47
N SER A 76 39.38 17.84 -2.30
CA SER A 76 40.42 16.81 -2.48
C SER A 76 39.87 15.71 -3.41
N LYS A 77 40.54 15.53 -4.56
CA LYS A 77 40.30 14.54 -5.61
C LYS A 77 41.69 13.97 -5.98
N PRO A 78 41.84 12.80 -6.65
CA PRO A 78 41.42 11.43 -6.35
C PRO A 78 42.61 10.42 -6.46
N ALA A 79 42.41 9.13 -6.14
CA ALA A 79 43.22 8.06 -6.73
C ALA A 79 42.42 6.74 -6.83
N ALA A 80 42.18 6.29 -8.06
CA ALA A 80 41.79 4.90 -8.38
C ALA A 80 43.08 4.05 -8.50
N PRO A 81 43.04 2.69 -8.42
CA PRO A 81 42.58 1.91 -9.57
C PRO A 81 41.86 0.57 -9.28
N ALA A 82 41.22 0.11 -10.36
CA ALA A 82 40.52 -1.13 -10.68
C ALA A 82 40.93 -2.47 -10.02
N LYS A 83 39.96 -3.38 -9.89
CA LYS A 83 40.10 -4.81 -10.24
C LYS A 83 38.79 -5.43 -10.75
N LYS A 84 38.96 -6.26 -11.79
CA LYS A 84 37.99 -7.02 -12.61
C LYS A 84 37.37 -8.22 -11.88
N GLN A 85 36.35 -8.77 -12.54
CA GLN A 85 35.89 -10.19 -12.61
C GLN A 85 34.53 -10.45 -11.93
N VAL A 86 33.62 -11.29 -12.42
CA VAL A 86 33.43 -12.10 -13.64
C VAL A 86 31.94 -12.51 -13.58
N THR A 87 31.23 -12.54 -14.71
CA THR A 87 29.91 -13.18 -14.83
C THR A 87 30.08 -14.69 -14.97
N PRO A 88 29.17 -15.49 -14.38
CA PRO A 88 28.79 -16.74 -15.01
C PRO A 88 27.32 -16.67 -15.45
N ARG A 89 27.14 -16.85 -16.76
CA ARG A 89 25.87 -17.17 -17.43
C ARG A 89 25.84 -18.68 -17.63
N LYS A 90 24.81 -19.38 -17.14
CA LYS A 90 24.25 -20.70 -17.57
C LYS A 90 23.59 -21.41 -16.36
N LYS A 91 22.49 -22.17 -16.44
CA LYS A 91 21.66 -22.68 -17.55
C LYS A 91 20.40 -23.35 -16.94
N THR A 92 19.28 -23.27 -17.66
CA THR A 92 18.26 -24.32 -17.93
C THR A 92 17.52 -25.10 -16.82
N VAL A 93 16.19 -25.00 -16.94
CA VAL A 93 15.16 -26.07 -17.02
C VAL A 93 14.82 -26.87 -15.75
N GLY A 94 13.52 -26.91 -15.43
CA GLY A 94 12.93 -27.98 -14.61
C GLY A 94 11.64 -27.62 -13.89
N GLU A 95 10.51 -27.67 -14.58
CA GLU A 95 9.23 -28.06 -13.98
C GLU A 95 9.39 -29.49 -13.41
N PRO A 96 8.88 -29.79 -12.20
CA PRO A 96 7.66 -30.61 -12.18
C PRO A 96 6.66 -30.23 -11.09
N ALA A 97 5.40 -30.47 -11.45
CA ALA A 97 4.25 -30.57 -10.60
C ALA A 97 4.47 -31.42 -9.33
N LYS A 98 3.80 -31.04 -8.24
CA LYS A 98 3.12 -31.97 -7.33
C LYS A 98 2.08 -31.25 -6.47
N THR A 99 0.82 -31.58 -6.75
CA THR A 99 -0.32 -31.55 -5.83
C THR A 99 -0.03 -32.41 -4.58
N PRO A 100 -0.73 -32.15 -3.46
CA PRO A 100 -1.68 -33.17 -3.06
C PRO A 100 -3.06 -32.61 -2.70
N ALA A 101 -4.06 -33.44 -3.02
CA ALA A 101 -5.45 -33.24 -2.73
C ALA A 101 -5.83 -33.67 -1.29
N LYS A 102 -6.93 -33.06 -0.82
CA LYS A 102 -8.06 -33.68 -0.09
C LYS A 102 -7.97 -33.88 1.44
N LYS A 103 -8.87 -33.18 2.17
CA LYS A 103 -10.00 -33.73 2.97
C LYS A 103 -10.55 -32.66 3.94
N THR A 104 -11.73 -32.09 3.66
CA THR A 104 -13.04 -32.38 4.31
C THR A 104 -13.11 -32.12 5.81
N ALA A 105 -13.88 -31.10 6.23
CA ALA A 105 -14.82 -31.19 7.36
C ALA A 105 -15.80 -30.01 7.37
N LYS A 106 -17.09 -30.33 7.18
CA LYS A 106 -18.25 -29.51 7.55
C LYS A 106 -18.20 -29.14 9.04
N LYS A 107 -18.61 -27.92 9.40
CA LYS A 107 -19.59 -27.69 10.50
C LYS A 107 -20.14 -26.24 10.49
N ALA A 108 -21.44 -26.09 10.23
CA ALA A 108 -22.25 -24.95 10.68
C ALA A 108 -22.58 -25.16 12.18
N PRO A 109 -22.89 -24.11 12.99
CA PRO A 109 -24.27 -23.62 12.98
C PRO A 109 -24.48 -22.14 13.42
N ALA A 110 -25.77 -21.77 13.31
CA ALA A 110 -26.55 -20.90 14.19
C ALA A 110 -26.61 -19.39 13.91
N LYS A 111 -27.82 -19.02 13.46
CA LYS A 111 -28.45 -17.71 13.47
C LYS A 111 -28.47 -17.11 14.89
N LYS A 112 -28.26 -15.80 15.01
CA LYS A 112 -28.99 -14.95 15.97
C LYS A 112 -29.46 -13.67 15.29
N ALA A 113 -30.77 -13.47 15.35
CA ALA A 113 -31.47 -12.26 15.00
C ALA A 113 -31.38 -11.25 16.16
N SER A 114 -31.08 -10.00 15.84
CA SER A 114 -31.50 -8.78 16.57
C SER A 114 -30.94 -7.62 15.74
N GLY A 115 -31.72 -6.78 15.05
CA GLY A 115 -32.98 -6.20 15.47
C GLY A 115 -32.72 -4.95 16.31
N LYS A 116 -32.22 -3.86 15.71
CA LYS A 116 -32.55 -2.49 16.15
C LYS A 116 -32.21 -1.44 15.08
N THR A 117 -33.24 -1.11 14.31
CA THR A 117 -33.40 0.18 13.64
C THR A 117 -33.31 1.32 14.66
N ARG A 118 -32.47 2.32 14.39
CA ARG A 118 -32.71 3.68 14.89
C ARG A 118 -32.62 4.65 13.73
N ARG A 119 -33.81 4.91 13.21
CA ARG A 119 -34.19 6.00 12.31
C ARG A 119 -33.71 7.32 12.92
N THR A 120 -32.86 8.06 12.21
CA THR A 120 -32.53 9.44 12.56
C THR A 120 -33.71 10.32 12.13
N PRO A 121 -34.29 11.18 13.00
CA PRO A 121 -35.38 12.05 12.60
C PRO A 121 -34.88 13.14 11.65
N GLN A 122 -35.66 13.35 10.57
CA GLN A 122 -35.54 14.50 9.69
C GLN A 122 -35.81 15.76 10.53
N LYS A 123 -34.90 16.74 10.46
CA LYS A 123 -35.20 18.08 10.99
C LYS A 123 -36.18 18.74 10.04
N GLU A 124 -37.42 18.90 10.52
CA GLU A 124 -38.42 19.78 9.95
C GLU A 124 -37.90 21.21 9.81
N THR A 125 -38.24 21.77 8.66
CA THR A 125 -38.42 23.18 8.38
C THR A 125 -39.21 23.89 9.48
N LYS A 126 -38.73 25.07 9.91
CA LYS A 126 -39.59 26.09 10.49
C LYS A 126 -39.19 27.45 9.93
N GLU A 127 -40.08 28.01 9.12
CA GLU A 127 -40.11 29.42 8.76
C GLU A 127 -39.95 30.30 9.99
N ARG A 128 -39.13 31.34 9.86
CA ARG A 128 -39.41 32.65 10.42
C ARG A 128 -38.70 33.72 9.59
#